data_AF-A0A7R9VLE1-F1
#
_entry.id   AF-A0A7R9VLE1-F1
#
_cell.length_a   1.000
_cell.length_b   1.000
_cell.length_c   1.000
_cell.angle_alpha   90.00
_cell.angle_beta   90.00
_cell.angle_gamma   90.00
#
_symmetry.space_group_name_H-M   'P 1'
#
loop_
_entity.id
_entity.type
_entity.pdbx_description
1 polymer ?
#
loop_
_entity_poly.entity_id
_entity_poly.type
_entity_poly.pdbx_seq_one_letter_code
_entity_poly.pdbx_strand_id
1 'polypeptide(L)'
;NGNLPKPPHFPKGEQDFDLEAIARIPPVEAPARFNVHRWSLHEDITLLKAVPVLGHMWAEIVSRLIKHRDRGHVRKRYQVLERRIKGTFKREKKGGGAVGACPMPKALSAVATAANGSKSSAGVKRTALAG
;
A
#
# COMPACT_ATOMS: atom_id res chain seq x y z
N ASN A 1 9.72 -33.35 -45.22
CA ASN A 1 9.61 -31.92 -45.59
C ASN A 1 8.51 -31.29 -44.75
N GLY A 2 8.86 -30.68 -43.62
CA GLY A 2 7.90 -30.10 -42.67
C GLY A 2 7.36 -28.77 -43.18
N ASN A 3 6.22 -28.80 -43.88
CA ASN A 3 5.56 -27.61 -44.39
C ASN A 3 4.59 -27.07 -43.32
N LEU A 4 5.15 -26.42 -42.29
CA LEU A 4 4.33 -25.65 -41.36
C LEU A 4 3.83 -24.39 -42.09
N PRO A 5 2.54 -24.03 -41.96
CA PRO A 5 2.04 -22.77 -42.49
C PRO A 5 2.80 -21.62 -41.82
N LYS A 6 3.14 -20.59 -42.59
CA LYS A 6 3.72 -19.37 -42.02
C LYS A 6 2.77 -18.86 -40.93
N PRO A 7 3.28 -18.56 -39.72
CA PRO A 7 2.43 -18.05 -38.66
C PRO A 7 1.68 -16.82 -39.17
N PRO A 8 0.38 -16.69 -38.84
CA PRO A 8 -0.42 -15.56 -39.28
C PRO A 8 0.29 -14.26 -38.94
N HIS A 9 0.59 -13.48 -39.96
CA HIS A 9 1.19 -12.16 -39.82
C HIS A 9 0.11 -11.22 -39.31
N PHE A 10 -0.08 -11.16 -38.00
CA PHE A 10 -0.87 -10.12 -37.38
C PHE A 10 -0.16 -8.79 -37.69
N PRO A 11 -0.74 -7.87 -38.49
CA PRO A 11 -0.14 -6.55 -38.77
C PRO A 11 0.05 -5.73 -37.48
N LYS A 12 -0.62 -6.18 -36.42
CA LYS A 12 -0.52 -5.79 -35.03
C LYS A 12 0.10 -6.95 -34.26
N GLY A 13 1.41 -7.08 -34.28
CA GLY A 13 2.11 -8.21 -33.69
C GLY A 13 1.94 -8.24 -32.17
N GLU A 14 0.93 -8.94 -31.65
CA GLU A 14 0.67 -9.37 -30.26
C GLU A 14 0.90 -8.37 -29.09
N GLN A 15 1.31 -7.13 -29.32
CA GLN A 15 1.67 -6.13 -28.32
C GLN A 15 1.42 -4.70 -28.83
N ASP A 16 0.27 -4.49 -29.47
CA ASP A 16 -0.24 -3.14 -29.74
C ASP A 16 -0.69 -2.51 -28.42
N PHE A 17 0.27 -2.09 -27.59
CA PHE A 17 -0.05 -1.15 -26.54
C PHE A 17 -0.54 0.13 -27.18
N ASP A 18 -1.49 0.80 -26.53
CA ASP A 18 -1.83 2.16 -26.90
C ASP A 18 -0.64 3.07 -26.56
N LEU A 19 0.28 3.19 -27.52
CA LEU A 19 1.56 3.90 -27.38
C LEU A 19 1.32 5.38 -27.03
N GLU A 20 0.24 5.95 -27.55
CA GLU A 20 -0.19 7.32 -27.23
C GLU A 20 -0.59 7.44 -25.76
N ALA A 21 -1.35 6.47 -25.24
CA ALA A 21 -1.73 6.43 -23.84
C ALA A 21 -0.51 6.27 -22.92
N ILE A 22 0.49 5.48 -23.32
CA ILE A 22 1.75 5.33 -22.57
C ILE A 22 2.54 6.64 -22.58
N ALA A 23 2.69 7.28 -23.75
CA ALA A 23 3.44 8.52 -23.90
C ALA A 23 2.86 9.68 -23.06
N ARG A 24 1.55 9.65 -22.79
CA ARG A 24 0.89 10.64 -21.92
C ARG A 24 1.28 10.52 -20.45
N ILE A 25 1.72 9.34 -20.01
CA ILE A 25 2.11 9.13 -18.62
C ILE A 25 3.56 9.60 -18.46
N PRO A 26 3.83 10.64 -17.64
CA PRO A 26 5.19 11.13 -17.45
C PRO A 26 6.05 10.05 -16.79
N PRO A 27 7.30 9.83 -17.28
CA PRO A 27 8.24 8.97 -16.60
C PRO A 27 8.60 9.58 -15.24
N VAL A 28 8.79 8.73 -14.23
CA VAL A 28 9.08 9.16 -12.87
C VAL A 28 10.57 9.43 -12.74
N GLU A 29 10.91 10.62 -12.26
CA GLU A 29 12.29 10.95 -11.91
C GLU A 29 12.80 10.08 -10.76
N ALA A 30 14.10 9.78 -10.79
CA ALA A 30 14.73 9.03 -9.72
C ALA A 30 14.64 9.81 -8.40
N PRO A 31 14.29 9.16 -7.28
CA PRO A 31 14.23 9.82 -5.98
C PRO A 31 15.62 10.31 -5.57
N ALA A 32 15.64 11.27 -4.65
CA ALA A 32 16.88 11.72 -4.02
C ALA A 32 17.72 10.52 -3.56
N ARG A 33 19.04 10.61 -3.75
CA ARG A 33 20.01 9.51 -3.69
C ARG A 33 19.92 8.62 -2.44
N PHE A 34 19.44 9.15 -1.32
CA PHE A 34 19.31 8.44 -0.04
C PHE A 34 17.90 7.92 0.27
N ASN A 35 16.91 8.19 -0.58
CA ASN A 35 15.50 7.87 -0.33
C ASN A 35 14.99 6.66 -1.13
N VAL A 36 15.90 5.79 -1.55
CA VAL A 36 15.63 4.60 -2.37
C VAL A 36 14.69 3.59 -1.72
N HIS A 37 14.36 3.69 -0.43
CA HIS A 37 13.41 2.77 0.23
C HIS A 37 11.98 3.32 0.33
N ARG A 38 11.80 4.62 0.14
CA ARG A 38 10.51 5.29 0.31
C ARG A 38 9.78 5.37 -1.01
N TRP A 39 8.51 4.96 -1.02
CA TRP A 39 7.62 5.19 -2.16
C TRP A 39 7.08 6.63 -2.10
N SER A 40 7.25 7.35 -3.20
CA SER A 40 6.67 8.66 -3.41
C SER A 40 5.23 8.53 -3.92
N LEU A 41 4.44 9.59 -3.69
CA LEU A 41 3.08 9.67 -4.23
C LEU A 41 3.09 9.69 -5.77
N HIS A 42 4.11 10.29 -6.37
CA HIS A 42 4.24 10.34 -7.82
C HIS A 42 4.44 8.94 -8.41
N GLU A 43 5.29 8.11 -7.81
CA GLU A 43 5.46 6.70 -8.20
C GLU A 43 4.13 5.93 -8.10
N ASP A 44 3.37 6.11 -7.01
CA ASP A 44 2.09 5.44 -6.82
C ASP A 44 1.05 5.86 -7.87
N ILE A 45 0.95 7.15 -8.17
CA ILE A 45 0.02 7.69 -9.18
C ILE A 45 0.37 7.14 -10.56
N THR A 46 1.64 7.18 -10.93
CA THR A 46 2.11 6.66 -12.22
C THR A 46 1.83 5.16 -12.34
N LEU A 47 2.05 4.39 -11.26
CA LEU A 47 1.75 2.97 -11.24
C LEU A 47 0.25 2.69 -11.41
N LEU A 48 -0.62 3.44 -10.73
CA LEU A 48 -2.07 3.30 -10.85
C LEU A 48 -2.59 3.66 -12.25
N LYS A 49 -1.97 4.62 -12.93
CA LYS A 49 -2.30 4.99 -14.32
C LYS A 49 -1.74 4.01 -15.35
N ALA A 50 -0.59 3.42 -15.08
CA ALA A 50 0.08 2.51 -16.00
C ALA A 50 -0.60 1.14 -16.09
N VAL A 51 -1.13 0.61 -14.97
CA VAL A 51 -1.71 -0.74 -14.94
C VAL A 51 -2.92 -0.93 -15.88
N PRO A 52 -3.86 0.02 -16.01
CA PRO A 52 -4.93 -0.08 -17.01
C PRO A 52 -4.45 -0.11 -18.46
N VAL A 53 -3.28 0.48 -18.76
CA VAL A 53 -2.75 0.63 -20.12
C VAL A 53 -1.83 -0.54 -20.51
N LEU A 54 -0.90 -0.90 -19.62
CA LEU A 54 0.13 -1.93 -19.83
C LEU A 54 -0.24 -3.28 -19.19
N GLY A 55 -1.34 -3.34 -18.44
CA GLY A 55 -1.70 -4.49 -17.64
C GLY A 55 -0.74 -4.75 -16.47
N HIS A 56 -0.55 -6.03 -16.15
CA HIS A 56 0.36 -6.49 -15.10
C HIS A 56 1.79 -6.78 -15.59
N MET A 57 2.18 -6.16 -16.70
CA MET A 57 3.51 -6.29 -17.28
C MET A 57 4.52 -5.42 -16.52
N TRP A 58 4.92 -5.88 -15.34
CA TRP A 58 5.80 -5.13 -14.44
C TRP A 58 7.16 -4.77 -15.04
N ALA A 59 7.68 -5.60 -15.96
CA ALA A 59 8.93 -5.35 -16.64
C ALA A 59 8.84 -4.11 -17.55
N GLU A 60 7.79 -4.00 -18.37
CA GLU A 60 7.58 -2.84 -19.23
C GLU A 60 7.35 -1.55 -18.41
N ILE A 61 6.58 -1.65 -17.33
CA ILE A 61 6.31 -0.51 -16.44
C ILE A 61 7.62 0.03 -15.85
N VAL A 62 8.51 -0.85 -15.40
CA VAL A 62 9.81 -0.46 -14.85
C VAL A 62 10.71 0.15 -15.93
N SER A 63 10.86 -0.51 -17.07
CA SER A 63 11.75 -0.07 -18.14
C SER A 63 11.36 1.31 -18.71
N ARG A 64 10.05 1.58 -18.80
CA ARG A 64 9.52 2.82 -19.40
C ARG A 64 9.28 3.93 -18.39
N LEU A 65 8.63 3.62 -17.26
CA LEU A 65 8.12 4.63 -16.34
C LEU A 65 8.94 4.80 -15.05
N ILE A 66 9.50 3.72 -14.49
CA ILE A 66 10.14 3.75 -13.17
C ILE A 66 11.48 3.00 -13.19
N LYS A 67 12.48 3.59 -13.85
CA LYS A 67 13.77 2.96 -14.17
C LYS A 67 14.61 2.60 -12.93
N HIS A 68 14.39 3.29 -11.82
CA HIS A 68 15.14 3.10 -10.56
C HIS A 68 14.52 2.06 -9.61
N ARG A 69 13.46 1.34 -10.02
CA ARG A 69 12.79 0.32 -9.21
C ARG A 69 12.82 -1.02 -9.90
N ASP A 70 12.94 -2.09 -9.12
CA ASP A 70 12.78 -3.43 -9.70
C ASP A 70 11.33 -3.83 -9.92
N ARG A 71 11.12 -4.72 -10.90
CA ARG A 71 9.82 -5.35 -11.21
C ARG A 71 9.11 -5.92 -9.98
N GLY A 72 9.88 -6.54 -9.07
CA GLY A 72 9.35 -7.14 -7.84
C GLY A 72 8.86 -6.09 -6.84
N HIS A 73 9.56 -4.96 -6.76
CA HIS A 73 9.17 -3.84 -5.90
C HIS A 73 7.84 -3.23 -6.38
N VAL A 74 7.71 -3.01 -7.70
CA VAL A 74 6.49 -2.47 -8.32
C VAL A 74 5.29 -3.39 -8.10
N ARG A 75 5.44 -4.70 -8.34
CA ARG A 75 4.36 -5.68 -8.11
C ARG A 75 3.87 -5.67 -6.66
N LYS A 76 4.80 -5.77 -5.70
CA LYS A 76 4.46 -5.75 -4.26
C LYS A 76 3.76 -4.45 -3.87
N ARG A 77 4.20 -3.31 -4.43
CA ARG A 77 3.56 -2.02 -4.18
C ARG A 77 2.14 -1.97 -4.69
N TYR A 78 1.90 -2.42 -5.92
CA TYR A 78 0.57 -2.46 -6.50
C TYR A 78 -0.41 -3.28 -5.65
N GLN A 79 0.00 -4.44 -5.14
CA GLN A 79 -0.83 -5.26 -4.23
C GLN A 79 -1.17 -4.55 -2.92
N VAL A 80 -0.30 -3.68 -2.40
CA VAL A 80 -0.59 -2.85 -1.22
C VAL A 80 -1.59 -1.76 -1.58
N LEU A 81 -1.42 -1.09 -2.72
CA LEU A 81 -2.33 -0.05 -3.20
C LEU A 81 -3.73 -0.61 -3.45
N GLU A 82 -3.84 -1.75 -4.14
CA GLU A 82 -5.11 -2.40 -4.42
C GLU A 82 -5.89 -2.74 -3.15
N ARG A 83 -5.20 -3.28 -2.13
CA ARG A 83 -5.81 -3.55 -0.81
C ARG A 83 -6.29 -2.27 -0.12
N ARG A 84 -5.53 -1.18 -0.22
CA ARG A 84 -5.90 0.12 0.36
C ARG A 84 -7.13 0.71 -0.33
N ILE A 85 -7.15 0.69 -1.66
CA ILE A 85 -8.27 1.17 -2.47
C ILE A 85 -9.54 0.36 -2.19
N LYS A 86 -9.44 -0.98 -2.17
CA LYS A 86 -10.58 -1.84 -1.77
C LYS A 86 -11.05 -1.53 -0.34
N GLY A 87 -10.13 -1.23 0.56
CA GLY A 87 -10.41 -0.84 1.93
C GLY A 87 -11.13 0.51 2.07
N THR A 88 -10.79 1.51 1.24
CA THR A 88 -11.44 2.83 1.26
C THR A 88 -12.89 2.74 0.80
N PHE A 89 -13.16 2.04 -0.31
CA PHE A 89 -14.53 1.86 -0.81
C PHE A 89 -15.43 1.09 0.17
N LYS A 90 -14.89 0.11 0.90
CA LYS A 90 -15.65 -0.61 1.93
C LYS A 90 -16.07 0.30 3.09
N ARG A 91 -15.27 1.32 3.41
CA ARG A 91 -15.59 2.30 4.47
C ARG A 91 -16.70 3.25 4.04
N GLU A 92 -16.67 3.74 2.81
CA GLU A 92 -17.76 4.60 2.27
C GLU A 92 -19.10 3.87 2.27
N LYS A 93 -19.15 2.62 1.80
CA LYS A 93 -20.38 1.82 1.80
C LYS A 93 -20.93 1.53 3.21
N LYS A 94 -20.07 1.56 4.23
CA LYS A 94 -20.45 1.35 5.64
C LYS A 94 -20.64 2.66 6.42
N GLY A 95 -20.29 3.80 5.84
CA GLY A 95 -20.09 5.04 6.61
C GLY A 95 -20.32 6.29 5.78
N GLY A 96 -21.56 6.54 5.40
CA GLY A 96 -22.05 7.91 5.35
C GLY A 96 -22.05 8.46 6.78
N GLY A 97 -20.93 9.05 7.22
CA GLY A 97 -20.80 9.70 8.52
C GLY A 97 -19.61 9.23 9.35
N ALA A 98 -18.42 9.75 9.05
CA ALA A 98 -17.36 10.04 10.02
C ALA A 98 -16.14 10.55 9.25
N VAL A 99 -16.17 11.83 8.91
CA VAL A 99 -14.99 12.58 8.51
C VAL A 99 -13.98 12.59 9.66
N GLY A 100 -12.72 12.29 9.35
CA GLY A 100 -11.58 12.70 10.15
C GLY A 100 -11.35 11.99 11.48
N ALA A 101 -10.72 10.81 11.44
CA ALA A 101 -9.87 10.38 12.54
C ALA A 101 -8.72 9.52 11.99
N CYS A 102 -7.50 10.06 11.99
CA CYS A 102 -6.30 9.23 11.97
C CYS A 102 -6.31 8.38 13.25
N PRO A 103 -6.38 7.04 13.20
CA PRO A 103 -6.06 6.27 14.39
C PRO A 103 -4.54 6.38 14.59
N MET A 104 -4.12 7.25 15.51
CA MET A 104 -2.75 7.21 16.04
C MET A 104 -2.51 5.83 16.67
N PRO A 105 -1.27 5.31 16.63
CA PRO A 105 -0.93 4.07 17.31
C PRO A 105 -1.21 4.19 18.81
N LYS A 106 -1.84 3.17 19.40
CA LYS A 106 -2.09 3.04 20.84
C LYS A 106 -0.78 2.79 21.59
N ALA A 107 0.05 3.80 21.73
CA ALA A 107 1.14 3.83 22.69
C ALA A 107 1.28 5.28 23.14
N LEU A 108 1.26 5.50 24.46
CA LEU A 108 1.24 6.80 25.17
C LEU A 108 -0.17 7.28 25.57
N SER A 109 -0.77 6.59 26.54
CA SER A 109 -1.68 7.22 27.53
C SER A 109 -1.62 6.40 28.82
N ALA A 110 -0.50 6.54 29.51
CA ALA A 110 -0.32 6.06 30.87
C ALA A 110 0.52 7.10 31.62
N VAL A 111 -0.07 8.26 31.89
CA VAL A 111 0.23 9.08 33.06
C VAL A 111 -0.89 10.13 33.21
N ALA A 112 -1.88 9.81 34.02
CA ALA A 112 -2.79 10.80 34.58
C ALA A 112 -2.86 10.54 36.09
N THR A 113 -1.91 11.18 36.76
CA THR A 113 -1.97 11.84 38.06
C THR A 113 -3.03 11.39 39.07
N ALA A 114 -2.51 10.91 40.21
CA ALA A 114 -3.17 10.67 41.47
C ALA A 114 -3.77 11.94 42.10
N ALA A 115 -4.96 11.82 42.71
CA ALA A 115 -5.38 12.54 43.92
C ALA A 115 -6.78 12.06 44.40
N ASN A 116 -6.97 12.08 45.72
CA ASN A 116 -8.15 11.72 46.53
C ASN A 116 -8.42 10.20 46.69
N GLY A 117 -8.26 9.57 47.85
CA GLY A 117 -8.28 10.05 49.24
C GLY A 117 -9.67 9.86 49.85
N SER A 118 -9.89 8.74 50.56
CA SER A 118 -10.57 8.69 51.87
C SER A 118 -10.75 7.26 52.37
N LYS A 119 -10.52 7.12 53.67
CA LYS A 119 -10.45 5.91 54.50
C LYS A 119 -11.82 5.31 54.81
N SER A 120 -11.91 3.98 54.92
CA SER A 120 -12.77 3.24 55.87
C SER A 120 -12.47 1.74 55.71
N SER A 121 -11.74 1.08 56.61
CA SER A 121 -12.12 0.56 57.93
C SER A 121 -12.45 -0.95 57.89
N ALA A 122 -11.84 -1.68 58.83
CA ALA A 122 -12.18 -3.02 59.34
C ALA A 122 -11.75 -4.26 58.54
N GLY A 123 -10.85 -5.04 59.14
CA GLY A 123 -10.50 -6.38 58.67
C GLY A 123 -9.31 -7.03 59.36
N VAL A 124 -9.26 -7.01 60.70
CA VAL A 124 -8.26 -7.73 61.51
C VAL A 124 -8.42 -9.25 61.28
N LYS A 125 -7.39 -9.92 60.77
CA LYS A 125 -7.25 -11.38 60.87
C LYS A 125 -5.98 -11.72 61.64
N ARG A 126 -6.18 -12.13 62.90
CA ARG A 126 -5.16 -12.65 63.80
C ARG A 126 -4.71 -14.03 63.32
N THR A 127 -3.41 -14.17 63.08
CA THR A 127 -2.68 -15.43 62.97
C THR A 127 -2.57 -16.07 64.36
N ALA A 128 -3.03 -17.31 64.51
CA ALA A 128 -2.67 -18.16 65.64
C ALA A 128 -1.75 -19.26 65.11
N LEU A 129 -0.50 -19.25 65.60
CA LEU A 129 0.41 -20.38 65.55
C LEU A 129 -0.17 -21.51 66.40
N ALA A 130 -0.28 -22.70 65.84
CA ALA A 130 -0.40 -23.94 66.61
C ALA A 130 1.01 -24.48 66.85
N GLY A 131 1.35 -24.63 68.13
CA GLY A 131 2.37 -25.57 68.60
C GLY A 131 1.73 -26.88 68.98
#